data_AF-A0A9D1GZL8-F1
#
_entry.id   AF-A0A9D1GZL8-F1
#
_cell.length_a   1.000
_cell.length_b   1.000
_cell.length_c   1.000
_cell.angle_alpha   90.00
_cell.angle_beta   90.00
_cell.angle_gamma   90.00
#
_symmetry.space_group_name_H-M   'P 1'
#
loop_
_entity.id
_entity.type
_entity.pdbx_description
1 polymer ?
#
loop_
_entity_poly.entity_id
_entity_poly.type
_entity_poly.pdbx_seq_one_letter_code
_entity_poly.pdbx_strand_id
1 'polypeptide(L)'
;MTRHYDIVMATDFRFPGGTTASVVEEVTAQHRAGHRTGLLQLDSGLIRRPRPFAERIRRLVAEGAAELITGSEPVRTPLLLVRHPTVLSQAPTAIPPVDTDRVVLVVNQVPRDERTYYDVATVHRVTTATFGVEPLWAPISPRVRAAIAAEADVEMTAQDWENVIDLDQWRV
;
A
#
# COMPACT_ATOMS: atom_id res chain seq x y z
N MET A 1 10.54 -22.32 2.32
CA MET A 1 9.15 -22.51 2.78
C MET A 1 8.39 -21.24 2.41
N THR A 2 7.15 -21.35 1.90
CA THR A 2 6.35 -20.18 1.49
C THR A 2 5.58 -19.65 2.70
N ARG A 3 5.56 -18.32 2.90
CA ARG A 3 4.73 -17.67 3.92
C ARG A 3 3.36 -17.32 3.34
N HIS A 4 2.30 -17.58 4.11
CA HIS A 4 0.92 -17.32 3.69
C HIS A 4 0.27 -16.24 4.54
N TYR A 5 -0.34 -15.24 3.90
CA TYR A 5 -1.09 -14.17 4.56
C TYR A 5 -2.46 -14.02 3.91
N ASP A 6 -3.47 -13.64 4.67
CA ASP A 6 -4.78 -13.29 4.10
C ASP A 6 -4.68 -11.98 3.33
N ILE A 7 -3.88 -11.04 3.83
CA ILE A 7 -3.65 -9.73 3.23
C ILE A 7 -2.17 -9.38 3.37
N VAL A 8 -1.55 -8.91 2.29
CA VAL A 8 -0.25 -8.23 2.36
C VAL A 8 -0.47 -6.74 2.16
N MET A 9 -0.12 -5.94 3.16
CA MET A 9 -0.03 -4.49 3.06
C MET A 9 1.36 -4.11 2.58
N ALA A 10 1.45 -3.38 1.48
CA ALA A 10 2.74 -2.98 0.89
C ALA A 10 2.83 -1.46 0.74
N THR A 11 3.83 -0.85 1.37
CA THR A 11 4.12 0.58 1.22
C THR A 11 5.50 0.89 1.82
N ASP A 12 5.89 2.16 1.82
CA ASP A 12 7.03 2.62 2.60
C ASP A 12 6.57 2.91 4.04
N PHE A 13 6.84 1.98 4.97
CA PHE A 13 6.43 2.12 6.38
C PHE A 13 7.18 3.23 7.14
N ARG A 14 8.08 3.94 6.46
CA ARG A 14 8.78 5.13 6.94
C ARG A 14 8.06 6.43 6.59
N PHE A 15 6.98 6.38 5.78
CA PHE A 15 6.15 7.54 5.54
C PHE A 15 5.69 8.15 6.87
N PRO A 16 5.60 9.48 6.97
CA PRO A 16 4.98 10.16 8.11
C PRO A 16 3.50 10.45 7.86
N GLY A 17 2.77 10.79 8.92
CA GLY A 17 1.45 11.44 8.82
C GLY A 17 0.34 10.54 8.30
N GLY A 18 -0.37 11.03 7.28
CA GLY A 18 -1.63 10.46 6.77
C GLY A 18 -1.51 9.03 6.25
N THR A 19 -0.50 8.73 5.41
CA THR A 19 -0.30 7.36 4.89
C THR A 19 -0.12 6.36 6.04
N THR A 20 0.68 6.70 7.05
CA THR A 20 0.84 5.86 8.25
C THR A 20 -0.47 5.69 8.99
N ALA A 21 -1.26 6.76 9.14
CA ALA A 21 -2.53 6.68 9.87
C ALA A 21 -3.49 5.69 9.20
N SER A 22 -3.67 5.82 7.88
CA SER A 22 -4.57 4.93 7.14
C SER A 22 -4.07 3.49 7.11
N VAL A 23 -2.76 3.25 6.98
CA VAL A 23 -2.18 1.90 7.10
C VAL A 23 -2.46 1.30 8.48
N VAL A 24 -2.31 2.10 9.54
CA VAL A 24 -2.53 1.62 10.91
C VAL A 24 -3.98 1.27 11.14
N GLU A 25 -4.91 2.10 10.67
CA GLU A 25 -6.35 1.87 10.77
C GLU A 25 -6.77 0.61 10.00
N GLU A 26 -6.28 0.42 8.78
CA GLU A 26 -6.58 -0.77 7.99
C GLU A 26 -6.02 -2.04 8.61
N VAL A 27 -4.75 -2.05 9.01
CA VAL A 27 -4.14 -3.23 9.65
C VAL A 27 -4.86 -3.57 10.96
N THR A 28 -5.25 -2.55 11.72
CA THR A 28 -6.02 -2.74 12.96
C THR A 28 -7.40 -3.35 12.67
N ALA A 29 -8.10 -2.85 11.65
CA ALA A 29 -9.39 -3.41 11.24
C ALA A 29 -9.26 -4.86 10.74
N GLN A 30 -8.22 -5.15 9.94
CA GLN A 30 -7.90 -6.50 9.47
C GLN A 30 -7.63 -7.45 10.63
N HIS A 31 -6.81 -7.03 11.59
CA HIS A 31 -6.51 -7.81 12.79
C HIS A 31 -7.76 -8.09 13.63
N ARG A 32 -8.61 -7.07 13.84
CA ARG A 32 -9.90 -7.23 14.55
C ARG A 32 -10.86 -8.18 13.83
N ALA A 33 -10.80 -8.23 12.51
CA ALA A 33 -11.54 -9.18 11.69
C ALA A 33 -10.92 -10.60 11.67
N GLY A 34 -9.78 -10.81 12.34
CA GLY A 34 -9.09 -12.10 12.42
C GLY A 34 -8.20 -12.43 11.22
N HIS A 35 -7.91 -11.45 10.34
CA HIS A 35 -7.02 -11.67 9.20
C HIS A 35 -5.55 -11.68 9.61
N ARG A 36 -4.78 -12.60 9.01
CA ARG A 36 -3.33 -12.62 9.11
C ARG A 36 -2.72 -11.65 8.10
N THR A 37 -2.25 -10.50 8.59
CA THR A 37 -1.67 -9.45 7.74
C THR A 37 -0.14 -9.49 7.72
N GLY A 38 0.43 -9.50 6.51
CA GLY A 38 1.85 -9.31 6.28
C GLY A 38 2.18 -7.86 5.88
N LEU A 39 3.29 -7.32 6.37
CA LEU A 39 3.79 -5.99 6.01
C LEU A 39 4.98 -6.12 5.07
N LEU A 40 4.84 -5.68 3.81
CA LEU A 40 5.89 -5.68 2.80
C LEU A 40 6.44 -4.26 2.58
N GLN A 41 7.70 -4.05 2.94
CA GLN A 41 8.34 -2.75 2.72
C GLN A 41 8.61 -2.53 1.23
N LEU A 42 8.11 -1.41 0.70
CA LEU A 42 8.45 -0.90 -0.63
C LEU A 42 9.02 0.51 -0.48
N ASP A 43 10.27 0.70 -0.87
CA ASP A 43 10.97 1.97 -0.69
C ASP A 43 10.47 3.06 -1.66
N SER A 44 9.94 4.14 -1.10
CA SER A 44 9.50 5.29 -1.88
C SER A 44 10.66 6.24 -2.17
N GLY A 45 10.76 6.73 -3.41
CA GLY A 45 11.69 7.79 -3.78
C GLY A 45 11.46 9.14 -3.04
N LEU A 46 10.33 9.27 -2.33
CA LEU A 46 10.07 10.42 -1.45
C LEU A 46 10.85 10.34 -0.13
N ILE A 47 11.26 9.14 0.32
CA ILE A 47 12.03 8.94 1.54
C ILE A 47 13.52 8.90 1.18
N ARG A 48 14.16 10.09 1.19
CA ARG A 48 15.56 10.25 0.76
C ARG A 48 16.60 9.96 1.83
N ARG A 49 16.20 9.87 3.10
CA ARG A 49 17.12 9.65 4.22
C ARG A 49 16.71 8.40 4.99
N PRO A 50 17.67 7.56 5.40
CA PRO A 50 17.40 6.43 6.28
C PRO A 50 16.67 6.90 7.54
N ARG A 51 15.60 6.18 7.87
CA ARG A 51 14.83 6.40 9.10
C ARG A 51 14.12 5.11 9.49
N PRO A 52 13.86 4.91 10.79
CA PRO A 52 13.09 3.75 11.22
C PRO A 52 11.67 3.81 10.66
N PHE A 53 11.00 2.66 10.66
CA PHE A 53 9.55 2.63 10.48
C PHE A 53 8.86 3.53 11.51
N ALA A 54 7.75 4.13 11.09
CA ALA A 54 6.94 4.95 11.97
C ALA A 54 6.58 4.16 13.23
N GLU A 55 6.61 4.82 14.39
CA GLU A 55 6.41 4.19 15.70
C GLU A 55 5.12 3.37 15.76
N ARG A 56 4.02 3.89 15.21
CA ARG A 56 2.73 3.19 15.15
C ARG A 56 2.80 1.89 14.33
N ILE A 57 3.60 1.83 13.26
CA ILE A 57 3.81 0.59 12.50
C ILE A 57 4.62 -0.42 13.32
N ARG A 58 5.68 0.05 13.99
CA ARG A 58 6.47 -0.81 14.89
C ARG A 58 5.61 -1.40 16.01
N ARG A 59 4.65 -0.61 16.52
CA ARG A 59 3.71 -1.04 17.55
C ARG A 59 2.79 -2.16 17.06
N LEU A 60 2.22 -2.05 15.84
CA LEU A 60 1.40 -3.12 15.25
C LEU A 60 2.16 -4.45 15.17
N VAL A 61 3.44 -4.41 14.81
CA VAL A 61 4.27 -5.62 14.75
C VAL A 61 4.55 -6.16 16.15
N ALA A 62 4.90 -5.30 17.11
CA ALA A 62 5.17 -5.70 18.48
C ALA A 62 3.94 -6.29 19.20
N GLU A 63 2.75 -5.80 18.87
CA GLU A 63 1.47 -6.25 19.41
C GLU A 63 0.92 -7.50 18.67
N GLY A 64 1.60 -7.96 17.61
CA GLY A 64 1.16 -9.12 16.82
C GLY A 64 -0.03 -8.84 15.90
N ALA A 65 -0.37 -7.57 15.67
CA ALA A 65 -1.44 -7.17 14.76
C ALA A 65 -1.07 -7.38 13.27
N ALA A 66 0.23 -7.38 12.97
CA ALA A 66 0.76 -7.78 11.66
C ALA A 66 2.19 -8.31 11.78
N GLU A 67 2.63 -9.08 10.79
CA GLU A 67 3.99 -9.61 10.73
C GLU A 67 4.81 -8.85 9.68
N LEU A 68 6.02 -8.40 10.04
CA LEU A 68 6.94 -7.87 9.06
C LEU A 68 7.47 -8.99 8.15
N ILE A 69 7.30 -8.83 6.83
CA ILE A 69 7.88 -9.74 5.85
C ILE A 69 9.36 -9.39 5.70
N THR A 70 10.22 -10.34 6.06
CA THR A 70 11.68 -10.19 6.01
C THR A 70 12.32 -11.34 5.24
N GLY A 71 13.46 -11.06 4.60
CA GLY A 71 14.23 -12.08 3.87
C GLY A 71 13.71 -12.34 2.46
N SER A 72 14.08 -13.49 1.90
CA SER A 72 13.80 -13.88 0.51
C SER A 72 12.79 -15.02 0.38
N GLU A 73 12.15 -15.41 1.49
CA GLU A 73 11.14 -16.47 1.49
C GLU A 73 9.93 -16.04 0.65
N PRO A 74 9.46 -16.86 -0.31
CA PRO A 74 8.29 -16.54 -1.10
C PRO A 74 7.05 -16.28 -0.23
N VAL A 75 6.23 -15.34 -0.66
CA VAL A 75 4.98 -14.96 0.00
C VAL A 75 3.81 -15.30 -0.92
N ARG A 76 2.76 -15.89 -0.37
CA ARG A 76 1.47 -16.08 -1.03
C ARG A 76 0.37 -15.34 -0.29
N THR A 77 -0.49 -14.63 -1.02
CA THR A 77 -1.65 -13.95 -0.45
C THR A 77 -2.79 -13.85 -1.47
N PRO A 78 -4.08 -13.93 -1.08
CA PRO A 78 -5.15 -13.65 -2.02
C PRO A 78 -5.27 -12.15 -2.35
N LEU A 79 -4.78 -11.25 -1.48
CA LEU A 79 -4.86 -9.81 -1.68
C LEU A 79 -3.56 -9.09 -1.30
N LEU A 80 -2.93 -8.46 -2.30
CA LEU A 80 -1.88 -7.46 -2.11
C LEU A 80 -2.49 -6.06 -2.17
N LEU A 81 -2.51 -5.37 -1.02
CA LEU A 81 -2.93 -3.97 -0.91
C LEU A 81 -1.70 -3.07 -0.92
N VAL A 82 -1.46 -2.36 -2.01
CA VAL A 82 -0.37 -1.40 -2.13
C VAL A 82 -0.88 -0.02 -1.78
N ARG A 83 -0.23 0.68 -0.84
CA ARG A 83 -0.54 2.07 -0.51
C ARG A 83 0.54 3.00 -1.04
N HIS A 84 0.08 4.13 -1.58
CA HIS A 84 0.88 5.24 -2.07
C HIS A 84 1.68 4.92 -3.35
N PRO A 85 1.24 5.36 -4.55
CA PRO A 85 1.81 4.98 -5.85
C PRO A 85 3.32 5.16 -6.01
N THR A 86 3.92 6.12 -5.33
CA THR A 86 5.35 6.42 -5.51
C THR A 86 6.29 5.30 -5.06
N VAL A 87 5.81 4.31 -4.30
CA VAL A 87 6.59 3.12 -3.93
C VAL A 87 6.84 2.19 -5.13
N LEU A 88 6.10 2.40 -6.22
CA LEU A 88 6.21 1.67 -7.48
C LEU A 88 6.46 2.62 -8.67
N SER A 89 6.99 3.82 -8.42
CA SER A 89 7.52 4.68 -9.50
C SER A 89 8.73 4.05 -10.20
N GLN A 90 9.38 3.09 -9.55
CA GLN A 90 10.48 2.28 -10.07
C GLN A 90 10.35 0.85 -9.51
N ALA A 91 10.96 -0.13 -10.18
CA ALA A 91 10.93 -1.51 -9.71
C ALA A 91 11.62 -1.61 -8.33
N PRO A 92 11.00 -2.30 -7.34
CA PRO A 92 11.62 -2.50 -6.04
C PRO A 92 12.88 -3.36 -6.18
N THR A 93 13.93 -3.01 -5.45
CA THR A 93 15.25 -3.65 -5.58
C THR A 93 15.40 -4.91 -4.74
N ALA A 94 14.63 -5.06 -3.65
CA ALA A 94 14.79 -6.15 -2.70
C ALA A 94 13.46 -6.50 -2.01
N ILE A 95 12.63 -7.30 -2.70
CA ILE A 95 11.45 -7.93 -2.11
C ILE A 95 11.50 -9.45 -2.36
N PRO A 96 10.91 -10.27 -1.48
CA PRO A 96 10.70 -11.68 -1.80
C PRO A 96 9.76 -11.83 -3.00
N PRO A 97 9.77 -12.98 -3.69
CA PRO A 97 8.71 -13.30 -4.64
C PRO A 97 7.34 -13.24 -3.96
N VAL A 98 6.39 -12.53 -4.58
CA VAL A 98 5.01 -12.40 -4.09
C VAL A 98 4.08 -13.02 -5.13
N ASP A 99 3.42 -14.10 -4.75
CA ASP A 99 2.34 -14.75 -5.49
C ASP A 99 1.00 -14.23 -4.94
N THR A 100 0.26 -13.47 -5.76
CA THR A 100 -0.99 -12.85 -5.34
C THR A 100 -2.10 -13.02 -6.37
N ASP A 101 -3.33 -13.22 -5.90
CA ASP A 101 -4.49 -13.35 -6.79
C ASP A 101 -5.00 -11.97 -7.26
N ARG A 102 -4.83 -10.93 -6.42
CA ARG A 102 -5.26 -9.55 -6.69
C ARG A 102 -4.23 -8.54 -6.21
N VAL A 103 -4.10 -7.44 -6.95
CA VAL A 103 -3.37 -6.24 -6.53
C VAL A 103 -4.32 -5.07 -6.53
N VAL A 104 -4.45 -4.39 -5.39
CA VAL A 104 -5.23 -3.16 -5.26
C VAL A 104 -4.27 -2.04 -4.88
N LEU A 105 -4.20 -1.01 -5.73
CA LEU A 105 -3.34 0.15 -5.52
C LEU A 105 -4.17 1.31 -4.96
N VAL A 106 -4.09 1.52 -3.66
CA VAL A 106 -4.81 2.60 -2.96
C VAL A 106 -4.06 3.91 -3.14
N VAL A 107 -4.76 4.89 -3.72
CA VAL A 107 -4.16 6.15 -4.15
C VAL A 107 -4.67 7.33 -3.36
N ASN A 108 -3.80 7.85 -2.49
CA ASN A 108 -4.13 8.89 -1.52
C ASN A 108 -3.78 10.32 -1.97
N GLN A 109 -3.22 10.48 -3.16
CA GLN A 109 -2.83 11.79 -3.69
C GLN A 109 -2.93 11.81 -5.22
N VAL A 110 -3.21 12.99 -5.78
CA VAL A 110 -3.22 13.21 -7.23
C VAL A 110 -1.84 12.94 -7.84
N PRO A 111 -1.75 12.47 -9.10
CA PRO A 111 -0.46 12.22 -9.76
C PRO A 111 0.38 13.49 -9.90
N ARG A 112 -0.29 14.61 -10.19
CA ARG A 112 0.33 15.93 -10.38
C ARG A 112 -0.51 17.02 -9.72
N ASP A 113 0.19 17.96 -9.08
CA ASP A 113 -0.34 19.27 -8.69
C ASP A 113 0.68 20.33 -9.14
N GLU A 114 1.22 21.17 -8.25
CA GLU A 114 2.36 22.07 -8.55
C GLU A 114 3.61 21.34 -9.07
N ARG A 115 3.69 20.03 -8.81
CA ARG A 115 4.73 19.12 -9.31
C ARG A 115 4.14 17.75 -9.62
N THR A 116 4.85 16.95 -10.42
CA THR A 116 4.55 15.53 -10.62
C THR A 116 5.07 14.71 -9.43
N TYR A 117 4.19 13.95 -8.79
CA TYR A 117 4.53 13.02 -7.70
C TYR A 117 4.81 11.61 -8.22
N TYR A 118 4.03 11.16 -9.20
CA TYR A 118 4.21 9.90 -9.92
C TYR A 118 3.60 10.00 -11.32
N ASP A 119 3.99 9.07 -12.18
CA ASP A 119 3.40 8.89 -13.51
C ASP A 119 2.50 7.64 -13.50
N VAL A 120 1.22 7.79 -13.85
CA VAL A 120 0.21 6.72 -13.71
C VAL A 120 0.60 5.48 -14.53
N ALA A 121 0.96 5.67 -15.80
CA ALA A 121 1.32 4.58 -16.70
C ALA A 121 2.58 3.84 -16.23
N THR A 122 3.58 4.57 -15.71
CA THR A 122 4.79 3.97 -15.13
C THR A 122 4.47 3.13 -13.91
N VAL A 123 3.69 3.67 -12.96
CA VAL A 123 3.31 2.92 -11.76
C VAL A 123 2.51 1.67 -12.13
N HIS A 124 1.55 1.79 -13.05
CA HIS A 124 0.76 0.66 -13.54
C HIS A 124 1.67 -0.44 -14.09
N ARG A 125 2.51 -0.11 -15.08
CA ARG A 125 3.45 -1.04 -15.71
C ARG A 125 4.42 -1.69 -14.71
N VAL A 126 4.99 -0.90 -13.79
CA VAL A 126 5.92 -1.41 -12.77
C VAL A 126 5.21 -2.36 -11.82
N THR A 127 3.98 -2.03 -11.40
CA THR A 127 3.18 -2.89 -10.53
C THR A 127 2.91 -4.24 -11.19
N THR A 128 2.41 -4.23 -12.43
CA THR A 128 2.14 -5.44 -13.22
C THR A 128 3.40 -6.27 -13.43
N ALA A 129 4.51 -5.64 -13.79
CA ALA A 129 5.79 -6.35 -13.98
C ALA A 129 6.34 -6.94 -12.68
N THR A 130 6.08 -6.30 -11.53
CA THR A 130 6.59 -6.73 -10.22
C THR A 130 5.78 -7.90 -9.66
N PHE A 131 4.46 -7.87 -9.79
CA PHE A 131 3.56 -8.83 -9.14
C PHE A 131 2.86 -9.80 -10.10
N GLY A 132 3.03 -9.63 -11.41
CA GLY A 132 2.43 -10.48 -12.44
C GLY A 132 0.91 -10.31 -12.59
N VAL A 133 0.32 -9.31 -11.93
CA VAL A 133 -1.12 -9.05 -11.89
C VAL A 133 -1.37 -7.58 -12.15
N GLU A 134 -2.31 -7.28 -13.05
CA GLU A 134 -2.73 -5.89 -13.33
C GLU A 134 -3.37 -5.26 -12.08
N PRO A 135 -2.93 -4.08 -11.65
CA PRO A 135 -3.47 -3.44 -10.46
C PRO A 135 -4.85 -2.84 -10.73
N LEU A 136 -5.78 -3.10 -9.81
CA LEU A 136 -7.00 -2.32 -9.69
C LEU A 136 -6.69 -1.04 -8.91
N TRP A 137 -6.86 0.12 -9.55
CA TRP A 137 -6.60 1.41 -8.92
C TRP A 137 -7.76 1.79 -8.00
N ALA A 138 -7.45 2.19 -6.76
CA ALA A 138 -8.44 2.52 -5.74
C ALA A 138 -8.22 3.96 -5.25
N PRO A 139 -8.75 4.97 -5.97
CA PRO A 139 -8.66 6.37 -5.56
C PRO A 139 -9.41 6.61 -4.25
N ILE A 140 -8.83 7.39 -3.33
CA ILE A 140 -9.49 7.68 -2.04
C ILE A 140 -10.58 8.77 -2.11
N SER A 141 -10.73 9.43 -3.27
CA SER A 141 -11.68 10.54 -3.44
C SER A 141 -11.98 10.81 -4.91
N PRO A 142 -13.08 11.54 -5.21
CA PRO A 142 -13.45 11.86 -6.59
C PRO A 142 -12.39 12.74 -7.26
N ARG A 143 -11.72 13.62 -6.49
CA ARG A 143 -10.63 14.47 -7.00
C ARG A 143 -9.45 13.63 -7.49
N VAL A 144 -9.04 12.62 -6.71
CA VAL A 144 -7.92 11.75 -7.10
C VAL A 144 -8.30 10.89 -8.31
N ARG A 145 -9.53 10.35 -8.32
CA ARG A 145 -10.08 9.59 -9.46
C ARG A 145 -10.05 10.39 -10.75
N ALA A 146 -10.58 11.61 -10.73
CA ALA A 146 -10.60 12.48 -11.90
C ALA A 146 -9.18 12.81 -12.39
N ALA A 147 -8.23 13.02 -11.48
CA ALA A 147 -6.84 13.29 -11.84
C ALA A 147 -6.14 12.08 -12.49
N ILE A 148 -6.39 10.86 -12.00
CA ILE A 148 -5.86 9.63 -12.60
C ILE A 148 -6.45 9.43 -14.00
N ALA A 149 -7.79 9.53 -14.12
CA ALA A 149 -8.50 9.34 -15.39
C ALA A 149 -8.10 10.36 -16.47
N ALA A 150 -7.64 11.55 -16.07
CA ALA A 150 -7.13 12.56 -16.99
C ALA A 150 -5.73 12.22 -17.55
N GLU A 151 -4.95 11.36 -16.88
CA GLU A 151 -3.59 11.00 -17.28
C GLU A 151 -3.49 9.64 -17.99
N ALA A 152 -4.31 8.66 -17.60
CA ALA A 152 -4.30 7.32 -18.21
C ALA A 152 -5.64 6.60 -18.06
N ASP A 153 -5.89 5.70 -19.01
CA ASP A 153 -7.00 4.74 -18.95
C ASP A 153 -6.54 3.51 -18.17
N VAL A 154 -6.91 3.44 -16.89
CA VAL A 154 -6.61 2.33 -15.98
C VAL A 154 -7.87 1.88 -15.27
N GLU A 155 -8.00 0.58 -15.02
CA GLU A 155 -9.14 0.04 -14.27
C GLU A 155 -9.15 0.58 -12.84
N MET A 156 -10.29 1.13 -12.42
CA MET A 156 -10.48 1.70 -11.10
C MET A 156 -11.64 1.05 -10.37
N THR A 157 -11.57 1.00 -9.03
CA THR A 157 -12.69 0.60 -8.17
C THR A 157 -13.92 1.44 -8.46
N ALA A 158 -15.12 0.84 -8.42
CA ALA A 158 -16.37 1.56 -8.69
C ALA A 158 -16.64 2.67 -7.66
N GLN A 159 -16.25 2.44 -6.40
CA GLN A 159 -16.37 3.41 -5.30
C GLN A 159 -14.97 3.89 -4.88
N ASP A 160 -14.92 5.05 -4.24
CA ASP A 160 -13.70 5.56 -3.66
C ASP A 160 -13.30 4.74 -2.44
N TRP A 161 -11.99 4.57 -2.26
CA TRP A 161 -11.42 3.84 -1.14
C TRP A 161 -11.34 4.75 0.09
N GLU A 162 -12.46 4.93 0.76
CA GLU A 162 -12.55 5.73 1.97
C GLU A 162 -11.66 5.14 3.07
N ASN A 163 -10.97 6.00 3.83
CA ASN A 163 -10.14 5.54 4.92
C ASN A 163 -11.01 5.01 6.06
N VAL A 164 -10.55 3.93 6.69
CA VAL A 164 -11.22 3.34 7.86
C VAL A 164 -11.06 4.29 9.04
N ILE A 165 -12.17 4.75 9.61
CA ILE A 165 -12.16 5.58 10.82
C ILE A 165 -12.60 4.71 11.99
N ASP A 166 -11.73 4.56 13.00
CA ASP A 166 -12.11 3.96 14.27
C ASP A 166 -12.80 5.01 15.14
N LEU A 167 -14.13 4.93 15.21
CA LEU A 167 -14.96 5.86 15.98
C LEU A 167 -14.65 5.81 17.49
N ASP A 168 -14.20 4.67 18.02
CA ASP A 168 -13.87 4.53 19.45
C ASP A 168 -12.56 5.24 19.83
N GLN A 169 -11.70 5.49 18.84
CA GLN A 169 -10.44 6.23 18.99
C GLN A 169 -10.55 7.70 18.56
N TRP A 170 -11.65 8.10 17.95
CA TRP A 170 -11.87 9.47 17.49
C TRP A 170 -12.16 10.40 18.68
N ARG A 171 -11.29 11.38 18.91
CA ARG A 171 -11.48 12.44 19.92
C ARG A 171 -11.43 13.80 19.23
N VAL A 172 -12.48 14.61 19.42
CA VAL A 172 -12.59 16.00 18.93
C VAL A 172 -11.90 16.95 19.90
#